data_AF-A0A660NQ23-F1
#
_entry.id   AF-A0A660NQ23-F1
#
_cell.length_a   1.000
_cell.length_b   1.000
_cell.length_c   1.000
_cell.angle_alpha   90.00
_cell.angle_beta   90.00
_cell.angle_gamma   90.00
#
_symmetry.space_group_name_H-M   'P 1'
#
loop_
_entity.id
_entity.type
_entity.pdbx_description
1 polymer ?
#
loop_
_entity_poly.entity_id
_entity_poly.type
_entity_poly.pdbx_seq_one_letter_code
_entity_poly.pdbx_strand_id
1 'polypeptide(L)'
;AASLLTYGIPLAVVMLLATLLLLWLVVPFRLVAGWILLTMLPVAVLGSIVWPALLAYFSHSDAVVQALPLMEGDSNLPVDPAASQKVAEFFHGWLSWNAGMFGAPSGEALSQLGGTLPWYLWPLWPFVLWGMWRWRAGCREAPIAAPLFPLLLMLLASLCNPQTADHQATLTPMVLPMAVLTGMTLPMIRRNLVSVVDWFAVMIFSVASLAVWAYWVAFMSGWPPRMAARAEAALPGFVAHVSVIELIIGLLATGAWVLLVVWRVSRRPRPFWRPMALSSGGMVLTWLLLMTLWLPAGNWRKSYQELVIPTRALFASQPGCVLHAGADAGELALFAYYAGARFVRLPDLRQQDDAPPKPVCPWLLVADDTPGTPINLPDLLGRAKNPSLDGATPAEILAQPWQSLWQRQRPFGKTPHLLGLYRRVPVETPARP
;
A
#
# COMPACT_ATOMS: atom_id res chain seq x y z
N ALA A 1 -0.80 -0.29 11.58
CA ALA A 1 0.22 -0.91 12.44
C ALA A 1 1.10 -1.87 11.65
N ALA A 2 0.54 -2.88 10.97
CA ALA A 2 1.31 -3.84 10.16
C ALA A 2 2.16 -3.19 9.05
N SER A 3 1.61 -2.21 8.31
CA SER A 3 2.37 -1.44 7.31
C SER A 3 3.52 -0.64 7.93
N LEU A 4 3.26 0.11 9.00
CA LEU A 4 4.25 0.94 9.71
C LEU A 4 5.47 0.15 10.22
N LEU A 5 5.26 -1.10 10.64
CA LEU A 5 6.33 -1.97 11.16
C LEU A 5 7.11 -2.68 10.04
N THR A 6 6.52 -2.86 8.85
CA THR A 6 7.21 -3.43 7.68
C THR A 6 8.12 -2.42 6.95
N TYR A 7 7.83 -1.11 6.98
CA TYR A 7 8.69 -0.03 6.45
C TYR A 7 9.72 0.49 7.49
N GLY A 8 10.08 -0.34 8.48
CA GLY A 8 10.40 0.08 9.85
C GLY A 8 11.66 0.92 10.11
N ILE A 9 12.71 0.90 9.28
CA ILE A 9 13.98 1.59 9.65
C ILE A 9 13.87 3.11 9.48
N PRO A 10 13.49 3.66 8.31
CA PRO A 10 13.41 5.11 8.13
C PRO A 10 12.45 5.77 9.13
N LEU A 11 11.31 5.14 9.40
CA LEU A 11 10.34 5.63 10.36
C LEU A 11 10.88 5.59 11.80
N ALA A 12 11.55 4.51 12.21
CA ALA A 12 12.17 4.40 13.52
C ALA A 12 13.26 5.47 13.72
N VAL A 13 14.10 5.70 12.70
CA VAL A 13 15.11 6.77 12.71
C VAL A 13 14.45 8.13 12.86
N VAL A 14 13.38 8.41 12.11
CA VAL A 14 12.61 9.66 12.23
C VAL A 14 12.03 9.84 13.63
N MET A 15 11.46 8.79 14.23
CA MET A 15 10.91 8.84 15.60
C MET A 15 12.00 9.09 16.65
N LEU A 16 13.15 8.42 16.53
CA LEU A 16 14.29 8.62 17.42
C LEU A 16 14.84 10.05 17.30
N LEU A 17 15.05 10.54 16.08
CA LEU A 17 15.51 11.91 15.83
C LEU A 17 14.51 12.94 16.37
N ALA A 18 13.20 12.71 16.18
CA ALA A 18 12.16 13.59 16.72
C ALA A 18 12.21 13.64 18.25
N THR A 19 12.42 12.48 18.88
CA THR A 19 12.53 12.36 20.34
C THR A 19 13.76 13.09 20.86
N LEU A 20 14.92 12.93 20.21
CA LEU A 20 16.15 13.64 20.57
C LEU A 20 15.99 15.16 20.41
N LEU A 21 15.36 15.61 19.31
CA LEU A 21 15.04 17.03 19.09
C LEU A 21 14.10 17.59 20.16
N LEU A 22 13.07 16.84 20.56
CA LEU A 22 12.18 17.23 21.65
C LEU A 22 12.92 17.38 22.97
N LEU A 23 13.77 16.41 23.31
CA LEU A 23 14.59 16.45 24.52
C LEU A 23 15.57 17.63 24.51
N TRP A 24 16.10 18.00 23.35
CA TRP A 24 17.05 19.11 23.22
C TRP A 24 16.38 20.49 23.25
N LEU A 25 15.27 20.67 22.50
CA LEU A 25 14.65 21.98 22.28
C LEU A 25 13.57 22.35 23.31
N VAL A 26 12.97 21.38 24.00
CA VAL A 26 11.76 21.59 24.80
C VAL A 26 12.00 21.19 26.24
N VAL A 27 12.14 22.19 27.11
CA VAL A 27 12.48 22.04 28.55
C VAL A 27 11.66 20.98 29.29
N PRO A 28 10.32 20.93 29.22
CA PRO A 28 9.55 19.92 29.96
C PRO A 28 9.83 18.47 29.54
N PHE A 29 10.25 18.21 28.30
CA PHE A 29 10.62 16.86 27.88
C PHE A 29 11.94 16.39 28.52
N ARG A 30 12.83 17.31 28.92
CA ARG A 30 14.05 16.97 29.66
C ARG A 30 13.77 16.34 31.02
N LEU A 31 12.66 16.71 31.65
CA LEU A 31 12.25 16.18 32.96
C LEU A 31 11.82 14.71 32.89
N VAL A 32 11.37 14.25 31.71
CA VAL A 32 10.87 12.88 31.49
C VAL A 32 11.82 12.08 30.59
N ALA A 33 13.04 12.60 30.33
CA ALA A 33 14.00 12.02 29.39
C ALA A 33 14.32 10.55 29.67
N GLY A 34 14.51 10.20 30.96
CA GLY A 34 14.80 8.83 31.38
C GLY A 34 13.71 7.84 30.96
N TRP A 35 12.44 8.17 31.23
CA TRP A 35 11.30 7.32 30.88
C TRP A 35 11.06 7.25 29.37
N ILE A 36 11.23 8.36 28.67
CA ILE A 36 11.07 8.42 27.21
C ILE A 36 12.13 7.57 26.51
N LEU A 37 13.40 7.70 26.89
CA LEU A 37 14.48 6.90 26.32
C LEU A 37 14.35 5.42 26.68
N LEU A 38 13.94 5.10 27.91
CA LEU A 38 13.71 3.73 28.38
C LEU A 38 12.60 3.02 27.58
N THR A 39 11.59 3.75 27.10
CA THR A 39 10.43 3.17 26.41
C THR A 39 10.54 3.24 24.89
N MET A 40 10.98 4.37 24.33
CA MET A 40 11.06 4.57 22.88
C MET A 40 12.19 3.81 22.23
N LEU A 41 13.33 3.64 22.91
CA LEU A 41 14.48 2.94 22.32
C LEU A 41 14.19 1.44 22.13
N PRO A 42 13.64 0.71 23.12
CA PRO A 42 13.20 -0.67 22.89
C PRO A 42 12.08 -0.77 21.86
N VAL A 43 11.10 0.12 21.86
CA VAL A 43 9.98 0.06 20.88
C VAL A 43 10.49 0.32 19.46
N ALA A 44 11.39 1.27 19.26
CA ALA A 44 11.98 1.56 17.96
C ALA A 44 12.88 0.42 17.47
N VAL A 45 13.73 -0.14 18.34
CA VAL A 45 14.68 -1.20 17.98
C VAL A 45 13.97 -2.55 17.83
N LEU A 46 13.16 -2.96 18.80
CA LEU A 46 12.40 -4.22 18.73
C LEU A 46 11.34 -4.16 17.62
N GLY A 47 10.63 -3.05 17.48
CA GLY A 47 9.60 -2.88 16.46
C GLY A 47 10.15 -2.88 15.03
N SER A 48 11.35 -2.36 14.80
CA SER A 48 11.93 -2.29 13.46
C SER A 48 12.68 -3.56 13.04
N ILE A 49 13.27 -4.31 13.98
CA ILE A 49 14.12 -5.48 13.66
C ILE A 49 13.42 -6.80 13.97
N VAL A 50 12.74 -6.91 15.11
CA VAL A 50 12.14 -8.18 15.57
C VAL A 50 10.89 -8.50 14.76
N TRP A 51 10.07 -7.49 14.43
CA TRP A 51 8.82 -7.72 13.69
C TRP A 51 9.03 -8.29 12.27
N PRO A 52 9.94 -7.75 11.43
CA PRO A 52 10.24 -8.36 10.13
C PRO A 52 10.84 -9.77 10.24
N ALA A 53 11.68 -10.01 11.26
CA ALA A 53 12.26 -11.32 11.50
C ALA A 53 11.19 -12.37 11.88
N LEU A 54 10.23 -11.99 12.73
CA LEU A 54 9.09 -12.84 13.06
C LEU A 54 8.20 -13.12 11.85
N LEU A 55 7.91 -12.11 11.03
CA LEU A 55 7.13 -12.30 9.80
C LEU A 55 7.82 -13.25 8.82
N ALA A 56 9.14 -13.10 8.63
CA ALA A 56 9.92 -14.01 7.80
C ALA A 56 9.86 -15.43 8.33
N TYR A 57 10.02 -15.60 9.64
CA TYR A 57 9.96 -16.89 10.30
C TYR A 57 8.57 -17.55 10.14
N PHE A 58 7.49 -16.84 10.48
CA PHE A 58 6.11 -17.35 10.39
C PHE A 58 5.56 -17.47 8.96
N SER A 59 6.26 -16.96 7.95
CA SER A 59 5.86 -17.12 6.55
C SER A 59 6.00 -18.55 6.02
N HIS A 60 6.66 -19.44 6.78
CA HIS A 60 6.78 -20.86 6.45
C HIS A 60 5.66 -21.69 7.07
N SER A 61 5.13 -22.63 6.28
CA SER A 61 4.08 -23.58 6.70
C SER A 61 4.44 -24.36 7.97
N ASP A 62 5.73 -24.61 8.18
CA ASP A 62 6.23 -25.48 9.24
C ASP A 62 6.65 -24.68 10.48
N ALA A 63 6.79 -23.35 10.36
CA ALA A 63 7.24 -22.48 11.44
C ALA A 63 6.20 -22.32 12.55
N VAL A 64 4.90 -22.40 12.24
CA VAL A 64 3.83 -22.38 13.26
C VAL A 64 3.89 -23.65 14.14
N VAL A 65 4.23 -24.80 13.54
CA VAL A 65 4.38 -26.08 14.24
C VAL A 65 5.68 -26.09 15.06
N GLN A 66 6.76 -25.50 14.53
CA GLN A 66 8.05 -25.37 15.22
C GLN A 66 8.07 -24.25 16.29
N ALA A 67 7.14 -23.29 16.26
CA ALA A 67 6.98 -22.25 17.28
C ALA A 67 6.10 -22.69 18.47
N LEU A 68 5.42 -23.83 18.37
CA LEU A 68 4.60 -24.38 19.44
C LEU A 68 5.40 -24.69 20.73
N PRO A 69 6.64 -25.26 20.66
CA PRO A 69 7.48 -25.51 21.84
C PRO A 69 8.01 -24.21 22.50
N LEU A 70 8.06 -23.10 21.75
CA LEU A 70 8.37 -21.76 22.28
C LEU A 70 7.30 -21.25 23.25
N MET A 71 6.04 -21.69 23.12
CA MET A 71 4.98 -21.43 24.10
C MET A 71 5.04 -22.36 25.32
N GLU A 72 5.67 -23.53 25.17
CA GLU A 72 5.84 -24.54 26.23
C GLU A 72 7.15 -24.38 27.04
N GLY A 73 7.98 -23.40 26.69
CA GLY A 73 9.17 -23.02 27.48
C GLY A 73 10.39 -23.89 27.23
N ASP A 74 10.41 -24.70 26.16
CA ASP A 74 11.57 -25.51 25.80
C ASP A 74 12.54 -24.72 24.92
N SER A 75 13.73 -24.41 25.46
CA SER A 75 14.75 -23.58 24.80
C SER A 75 15.62 -24.35 23.80
N ASN A 76 15.42 -25.65 23.64
CA ASN A 76 16.29 -26.55 22.87
C ASN A 76 15.70 -26.97 21.53
N LEU A 77 15.15 -26.02 20.77
CA LEU A 77 14.73 -26.27 19.38
C LEU A 77 15.96 -26.24 18.45
N PRO A 78 16.24 -27.31 17.67
CA PRO A 78 17.23 -27.25 16.61
C PRO A 78 16.74 -26.26 15.54
N VAL A 79 17.43 -25.13 15.42
CA VAL A 79 17.20 -24.17 14.33
C VAL A 79 17.62 -24.85 13.03
N ASP A 80 16.66 -25.21 12.20
CA ASP A 80 16.92 -25.78 10.87
C ASP A 80 17.81 -24.79 10.07
N PRO A 81 19.02 -25.20 9.63
CA PRO A 81 19.91 -24.33 8.86
C PRO A 81 19.26 -23.81 7.56
N ALA A 82 18.29 -24.55 6.99
CA ALA A 82 17.56 -24.09 5.80
C ALA A 82 16.55 -22.96 6.11
N ALA A 83 15.98 -22.95 7.32
CA ALA A 83 15.08 -21.89 7.76
C ALA A 83 15.86 -20.61 8.10
N SER A 84 17.03 -20.74 8.75
CA SER A 84 17.88 -19.60 9.10
C SER A 84 18.45 -18.90 7.86
N GLN A 85 18.83 -19.65 6.82
CA GLN A 85 19.32 -19.08 5.57
C GLN A 85 18.26 -18.24 4.85
N LYS A 86 17.00 -18.67 4.82
CA LYS A 86 15.90 -17.91 4.20
C LYS A 86 15.54 -16.66 4.99
N VAL A 87 15.58 -16.71 6.32
CA VAL A 87 15.39 -15.50 7.15
C VAL A 87 16.53 -14.51 6.90
N ALA A 88 17.77 -14.98 6.74
CA ALA A 88 18.91 -14.13 6.39
C ALA A 88 18.76 -13.49 5.00
N GLU A 89 18.31 -14.24 3.99
CA GLU A 89 18.03 -13.73 2.64
C GLU A 89 16.92 -12.67 2.65
N PHE A 90 15.81 -12.94 3.36
CA PHE A 90 14.75 -11.96 3.54
C PHE A 90 15.27 -10.70 4.21
N PHE A 91 16.03 -10.84 5.30
CA PHE A 91 16.53 -9.70 6.07
C PHE A 91 17.52 -8.87 5.25
N HIS A 92 18.37 -9.51 4.45
CA HIS A 92 19.27 -8.80 3.53
C HIS A 92 18.48 -8.01 2.48
N GLY A 93 17.48 -8.62 1.84
CA GLY A 93 16.62 -7.92 0.87
C GLY A 93 15.78 -6.80 1.49
N TRP A 94 15.29 -7.02 2.71
CA TRP A 94 14.57 -5.99 3.46
C TRP A 94 15.49 -4.84 3.85
N LEU A 95 16.72 -5.12 4.31
CA LEU A 95 17.72 -4.10 4.63
C LEU A 95 18.14 -3.30 3.40
N SER A 96 18.40 -3.95 2.26
CA SER A 96 18.77 -3.25 1.03
C SER A 96 17.64 -2.36 0.52
N TRP A 97 16.39 -2.82 0.63
CA TRP A 97 15.21 -2.01 0.32
C TRP A 97 15.06 -0.81 1.26
N ASN A 98 15.23 -0.99 2.57
CA ASN A 98 15.22 0.13 3.53
C ASN A 98 16.38 1.11 3.29
N ALA A 99 17.57 0.60 2.93
CA ALA A 99 18.71 1.43 2.58
C ALA A 99 18.42 2.28 1.33
N GLY A 100 17.71 1.72 0.35
CA GLY A 100 17.24 2.43 -0.84
C GLY A 100 16.24 3.56 -0.58
N MET A 101 15.65 3.65 0.63
CA MET A 101 14.81 4.78 1.03
C MET A 101 15.60 5.98 1.53
N PHE A 102 16.90 5.83 1.80
CA PHE A 102 17.76 6.94 2.19
C PHE A 102 18.51 7.47 0.96
N GLY A 103 18.22 8.71 0.59
CA GLY A 103 18.89 9.41 -0.49
C GLY A 103 19.09 10.90 -0.19
N ALA A 104 19.64 11.60 -1.17
CA ALA A 104 19.71 13.06 -1.14
C ALA A 104 18.38 13.67 -1.60
N PRO A 105 17.98 14.84 -1.08
CA PRO A 105 16.80 15.54 -1.56
C PRO A 105 16.95 15.88 -3.03
N SER A 106 15.98 15.47 -3.86
CA SER A 106 15.98 15.74 -5.30
C SER A 106 14.83 16.68 -5.69
N GLY A 107 15.03 17.46 -6.76
CA GLY A 107 13.97 18.32 -7.31
C GLY A 107 12.77 17.52 -7.82
N GLU A 108 13.01 16.31 -8.32
CA GLU A 108 11.96 15.37 -8.74
C GLU A 108 11.09 14.96 -7.55
N ALA A 109 11.69 14.50 -6.45
CA ALA A 109 10.97 14.15 -5.23
C ALA A 109 10.15 15.34 -4.71
N LEU A 110 10.70 16.56 -4.73
CA LEU A 110 9.97 17.77 -4.34
C LEU A 110 8.74 18.02 -5.22
N SER A 111 8.88 17.93 -6.54
CA SER A 111 7.78 18.15 -7.49
C SER A 111 6.67 17.11 -7.35
N GLN A 112 7.04 15.84 -7.16
CA GLN A 112 6.11 14.73 -6.96
C GLN A 112 5.37 14.84 -5.62
N LEU A 113 6.09 15.16 -4.55
CA LEU A 113 5.50 15.42 -3.23
C LEU A 113 4.57 16.65 -3.28
N GLY A 114 4.98 17.70 -3.99
CA GLY A 114 4.13 18.88 -4.23
C GLY A 114 2.84 18.55 -4.99
N GLY A 115 2.89 17.61 -5.93
CA GLY A 115 1.70 17.10 -6.62
C GLY A 115 0.82 16.18 -5.77
N THR A 116 1.40 15.42 -4.84
CA THR A 116 0.69 14.36 -4.09
C THR A 116 0.22 14.80 -2.71
N LEU A 117 1.06 15.47 -1.92
CA LEU A 117 0.79 15.85 -0.53
C LEU A 117 -0.49 16.71 -0.36
N PRO A 118 -0.74 17.75 -1.18
CA PRO A 118 -1.91 18.61 -0.96
C PRO A 118 -3.23 17.86 -1.08
N TRP A 119 -3.29 16.85 -1.97
CA TRP A 119 -4.47 16.02 -2.17
C TRP A 119 -4.54 14.88 -1.15
N TYR A 120 -3.41 14.24 -0.85
CA TYR A 120 -3.35 13.11 0.08
C TYR A 120 -3.68 13.54 1.53
N LEU A 121 -3.16 14.70 1.95
CA LEU A 121 -3.35 15.24 3.30
C LEU A 121 -4.52 16.23 3.38
N TRP A 122 -5.29 16.39 2.31
CA TRP A 122 -6.55 17.13 2.37
C TRP A 122 -7.53 16.37 3.29
N PRO A 123 -8.27 17.04 4.20
CA PRO A 123 -8.34 18.47 4.45
C PRO A 123 -7.50 18.92 5.66
N LEU A 124 -6.50 18.15 6.12
CA LEU A 124 -5.75 18.43 7.34
C LEU A 124 -4.78 19.61 7.17
N TRP A 125 -4.09 19.71 6.02
CA TRP A 125 -3.03 20.69 5.83
C TRP A 125 -3.47 22.16 6.01
N PRO A 126 -4.68 22.62 5.58
CA PRO A 126 -5.11 24.00 5.83
C PRO A 126 -5.26 24.30 7.32
N PHE A 127 -5.77 23.34 8.11
CA PHE A 127 -5.91 23.50 9.56
C PHE A 127 -4.56 23.51 10.27
N VAL A 128 -3.62 22.68 9.81
CA VAL A 128 -2.25 22.64 10.34
C VAL A 128 -1.52 23.95 10.04
N LEU A 129 -1.56 24.44 8.79
CA LEU A 129 -0.92 25.71 8.41
C LEU A 129 -1.52 26.90 9.17
N TRP A 130 -2.85 26.94 9.30
CA TRP A 130 -3.53 27.96 10.09
C TRP A 130 -3.10 27.94 11.56
N GLY A 131 -2.99 26.74 12.14
CA GLY A 131 -2.46 26.53 13.48
C GLY A 131 -1.06 27.03 13.67
N MET A 132 -0.16 26.61 12.78
CA MET A 132 1.24 27.02 12.80
C MET A 132 1.38 28.54 12.68
N TRP A 133 0.58 29.18 11.81
CA TRP A 133 0.56 30.64 11.69
C TRP A 133 0.09 31.32 12.98
N ARG A 134 -0.94 30.78 13.63
CA ARG A 134 -1.48 31.33 14.89
C ARG A 134 -0.54 31.15 16.08
N TRP A 135 0.22 30.05 16.10
CA TRP A 135 1.17 29.72 17.18
C TRP A 135 2.63 30.01 16.86
N ARG A 136 2.93 30.80 15.83
CA ARG A 136 4.31 31.13 15.43
C ARG A 136 5.23 31.60 16.57
N ALA A 137 4.67 32.23 17.61
CA ALA A 137 5.42 32.71 18.78
C ALA A 137 5.66 31.61 19.84
N GLY A 138 4.92 30.51 19.81
CA GLY A 138 4.92 29.43 20.80
C GLY A 138 5.15 28.03 20.21
N CYS A 139 5.78 27.92 19.04
CA CYS A 139 6.04 26.61 18.41
C CYS A 139 6.93 25.67 19.25
N ARG A 140 7.63 26.20 20.26
CA ARG A 140 8.46 25.44 21.21
C ARG A 140 7.68 24.93 22.43
N GLU A 141 6.40 25.29 22.56
CA GLU A 141 5.56 24.77 23.63
C GLU A 141 5.34 23.27 23.45
N ALA A 142 5.44 22.50 24.54
CA ALA A 142 5.41 21.05 24.52
C ALA A 142 4.24 20.43 23.73
N PRO A 143 2.99 20.92 23.87
CA PRO A 143 1.85 20.35 23.14
C PRO A 143 1.95 20.50 21.62
N ILE A 144 2.60 21.55 21.14
CA ILE A 144 2.72 21.85 19.70
C ILE A 144 3.97 21.21 19.13
N ALA A 145 5.09 21.31 19.85
CA ALA A 145 6.36 20.72 19.44
C ALA A 145 6.28 19.19 19.27
N ALA A 146 5.54 18.52 20.16
CA ALA A 146 5.41 17.07 20.19
C ALA A 146 4.89 16.46 18.88
N PRO A 147 3.80 16.95 18.25
CA PRO A 147 3.40 16.49 16.92
C PRO A 147 4.13 17.22 15.76
N LEU A 148 4.63 18.44 15.97
CA LEU A 148 5.29 19.22 14.90
C LEU A 148 6.64 18.63 14.48
N PHE A 149 7.54 18.27 15.40
CA PHE A 149 8.85 17.75 15.04
C PHE A 149 8.80 16.39 14.32
N PRO A 150 7.99 15.41 14.75
CA PRO A 150 7.73 14.20 13.97
C PRO A 150 7.23 14.51 12.56
N LEU A 151 6.27 15.42 12.41
CA LEU A 151 5.74 15.79 11.09
C LEU A 151 6.82 16.36 10.17
N LEU A 152 7.64 17.29 10.68
CA LEU A 152 8.71 17.91 9.91
C LEU A 152 9.79 16.90 9.51
N LEU A 153 10.17 16.00 10.41
CA LEU A 153 11.15 14.96 10.10
C LEU A 153 10.61 13.89 9.16
N MET A 154 9.31 13.55 9.24
CA MET A 154 8.67 12.67 8.25
C MET A 154 8.63 13.32 6.87
N LEU A 155 8.32 14.62 6.78
CA LEU A 155 8.35 15.38 5.52
C LEU A 155 9.77 15.42 4.95
N LEU A 156 10.77 15.68 5.79
CA LEU A 156 12.18 15.68 5.39
C LEU A 156 12.62 14.29 4.92
N ALA A 157 12.29 13.23 5.65
CA ALA A 157 12.60 11.85 5.26
C ALA A 157 11.93 11.47 3.94
N SER A 158 10.71 11.95 3.69
CA SER A 158 10.03 11.73 2.41
C SER A 158 10.71 12.49 1.27
N LEU A 159 11.18 13.73 1.51
CA LEU A 159 11.94 14.49 0.52
C LEU A 159 13.27 13.83 0.17
N CYS A 160 13.91 13.19 1.16
CA CYS A 160 15.15 12.44 0.98
C CYS A 160 14.93 11.03 0.41
N ASN A 161 13.69 10.57 0.26
CA ASN A 161 13.41 9.22 -0.20
C ASN A 161 13.14 9.22 -1.72
N PRO A 162 14.05 8.67 -2.55
CA PRO A 162 13.90 8.65 -4.01
C PRO A 162 12.75 7.75 -4.49
N GLN A 163 12.25 6.84 -3.64
CA GLN A 163 11.17 5.90 -3.97
C GLN A 163 9.78 6.39 -3.54
N THR A 164 9.65 7.65 -3.11
CA THR A 164 8.37 8.19 -2.60
C THR A 164 7.26 8.21 -3.64
N ALA A 165 7.60 8.34 -4.93
CA ALA A 165 6.64 8.28 -6.04
C ALA A 165 5.84 6.97 -6.05
N ASP A 166 6.55 5.86 -5.86
CA ASP A 166 6.01 4.51 -6.01
C ASP A 166 5.33 4.03 -4.73
N HIS A 167 5.71 4.58 -3.57
CA HIS A 167 5.30 4.11 -2.26
C HIS A 167 4.54 5.17 -1.45
N GLN A 168 3.34 5.55 -1.91
CA GLN A 168 2.45 6.48 -1.19
C GLN A 168 2.11 6.04 0.25
N ALA A 169 2.26 4.75 0.56
CA ALA A 169 2.11 4.23 1.91
C ALA A 169 3.05 4.91 2.94
N THR A 170 4.21 5.42 2.50
CA THR A 170 5.17 6.17 3.32
C THR A 170 4.62 7.50 3.86
N LEU A 171 3.54 8.04 3.27
CA LEU A 171 2.91 9.29 3.69
C LEU A 171 1.86 9.10 4.78
N THR A 172 1.27 7.90 4.89
CA THR A 172 0.27 7.53 5.91
C THR A 172 0.64 7.91 7.35
N PRO A 173 1.89 7.71 7.82
CA PRO A 173 2.29 8.03 9.18
C PRO A 173 2.11 9.52 9.54
N MET A 174 2.20 10.43 8.56
CA MET A 174 2.06 11.88 8.76
C MET A 174 0.65 12.30 9.15
N VAL A 175 -0.36 11.48 8.84
CA VAL A 175 -1.77 11.76 9.15
C VAL A 175 -1.97 11.89 10.67
N LEU A 176 -1.26 11.10 11.47
CA LEU A 176 -1.38 11.11 12.93
C LEU A 176 -0.94 12.44 13.57
N PRO A 177 0.32 12.92 13.39
CA PRO A 177 0.72 14.21 13.94
C PRO A 177 -0.11 15.37 13.37
N MET A 178 -0.53 15.31 12.11
CA MET A 178 -1.42 16.31 11.54
C MET A 178 -2.81 16.31 12.16
N ALA A 179 -3.37 15.14 12.50
CA ALA A 179 -4.65 15.03 13.19
C ALA A 179 -4.56 15.62 14.60
N VAL A 180 -3.46 15.38 15.32
CA VAL A 180 -3.21 15.98 16.65
C VAL A 180 -3.10 17.50 16.55
N LEU A 181 -2.27 18.00 15.61
CA LEU A 181 -2.14 19.44 15.34
C LEU A 181 -3.49 20.06 14.98
N THR A 182 -4.24 19.42 14.07
CA THR A 182 -5.58 19.86 13.68
C THR A 182 -6.50 19.92 14.89
N GLY A 183 -6.52 18.89 15.74
CA GLY A 183 -7.32 18.84 16.96
C GLY A 183 -7.11 20.05 17.88
N MET A 184 -5.85 20.46 18.03
CA MET A 184 -5.49 21.64 18.83
C MET A 184 -5.91 22.96 18.15
N THR A 185 -6.00 23.02 16.82
CA THR A 185 -6.35 24.25 16.08
C THR A 185 -7.85 24.48 15.99
N LEU A 186 -8.66 23.44 16.19
CA LEU A 186 -10.12 23.51 16.11
C LEU A 186 -10.76 24.62 16.97
N PRO A 187 -10.36 24.82 18.24
CA PRO A 187 -10.94 25.87 19.08
C PRO A 187 -10.66 27.30 18.58
N MET A 188 -9.70 27.47 17.67
CA MET A 188 -9.26 28.77 17.16
C MET A 188 -10.05 29.24 15.93
N ILE A 189 -10.86 28.36 15.35
CA ILE A 189 -11.60 28.64 14.13
C ILE A 189 -12.83 29.48 14.48
N ARG A 190 -13.10 30.51 13.66
CA ARG A 190 -14.30 31.34 13.81
C ARG A 190 -15.55 30.46 13.74
N ARG A 191 -16.50 30.71 14.64
CA ARG A 191 -17.80 30.00 14.71
C ARG A 191 -18.54 29.95 13.35
N ASN A 192 -18.39 30.98 12.52
CA ASN A 192 -19.00 31.04 11.20
C ASN A 192 -18.44 29.99 10.23
N LEU A 193 -17.11 29.83 10.17
CA LEU A 193 -16.47 28.83 9.31
C LEU A 193 -16.83 27.41 9.75
N VAL A 194 -16.83 27.18 11.07
CA VAL A 194 -17.24 25.91 11.69
C VAL A 194 -18.67 25.53 11.28
N SER A 195 -19.58 26.51 11.26
CA SER A 195 -20.98 26.29 10.85
C SER A 195 -21.12 26.00 9.36
N VAL A 196 -20.31 26.62 8.49
CA VAL A 196 -20.35 26.37 7.04
C VAL A 196 -19.87 24.95 6.74
N VAL A 197 -18.75 24.54 7.36
CA VAL A 197 -18.22 23.18 7.21
C VAL A 197 -19.22 22.13 7.71
N ASP A 198 -19.90 22.38 8.83
CA ASP A 198 -20.97 21.51 9.37
C ASP A 198 -22.08 21.24 8.35
N TRP A 199 -22.65 22.31 7.76
CA TRP A 199 -23.72 22.20 6.78
C TRP A 199 -23.25 21.57 5.47
N PHE A 200 -22.04 21.93 5.01
CA PHE A 200 -21.44 21.34 3.82
C PHE A 200 -21.27 19.84 3.99
N ALA A 201 -20.70 19.38 5.12
CA ALA A 201 -20.51 17.96 5.42
C ALA A 201 -21.85 17.20 5.43
N VAL A 202 -22.86 17.70 6.14
CA VAL A 202 -24.19 17.06 6.18
C VAL A 202 -24.77 16.92 4.76
N MET A 203 -24.74 18.00 3.98
CA MET A 203 -25.33 18.02 2.64
C MET A 203 -24.58 17.07 1.71
N ILE A 204 -23.25 17.20 1.61
CA ILE A 204 -22.45 16.45 0.64
C ILE A 204 -22.46 14.95 0.94
N PHE A 205 -22.31 14.55 2.20
CA PHE A 205 -22.29 13.12 2.56
C PHE A 205 -23.67 12.48 2.50
N SER A 206 -24.74 13.22 2.78
CA SER A 206 -26.10 12.71 2.60
C SER A 206 -26.45 12.53 1.11
N VAL A 207 -26.09 13.51 0.27
CA VAL A 207 -26.29 13.41 -1.19
C VAL A 207 -25.41 12.31 -1.78
N ALA A 208 -24.15 12.19 -1.35
CA ALA A 208 -23.25 11.13 -1.81
C ALA A 208 -23.76 9.74 -1.40
N SER A 209 -24.17 9.55 -0.15
CA SER A 209 -24.77 8.30 0.33
C SER A 209 -26.04 7.94 -0.45
N LEU A 210 -26.91 8.92 -0.69
CA LEU A 210 -28.11 8.72 -1.50
C LEU A 210 -27.77 8.32 -2.95
N ALA A 211 -26.75 8.94 -3.54
CA ALA A 211 -26.28 8.59 -4.87
C ALA A 211 -25.71 7.16 -4.92
N VAL A 212 -24.90 6.76 -3.93
CA VAL A 212 -24.34 5.41 -3.83
C VAL A 212 -25.46 4.37 -3.75
N TRP A 213 -26.49 4.61 -2.94
CA TRP A 213 -27.68 3.77 -2.87
C TRP A 213 -28.47 3.75 -4.17
N ALA A 214 -28.74 4.92 -4.77
CA ALA A 214 -29.52 5.02 -6.00
C ALA A 214 -28.84 4.27 -7.17
N TYR A 215 -27.53 4.44 -7.35
CA TYR A 215 -26.79 3.71 -8.37
C TYR A 215 -26.73 2.21 -8.07
N TRP A 216 -26.59 1.82 -6.80
CA TRP A 216 -26.56 0.40 -6.44
C TRP A 216 -27.92 -0.26 -6.73
N VAL A 217 -29.02 0.35 -6.29
CA VAL A 217 -30.37 -0.14 -6.58
C VAL A 217 -30.63 -0.19 -8.08
N ALA A 218 -30.22 0.84 -8.83
CA ALA A 218 -30.37 0.84 -10.29
C ALA A 218 -29.56 -0.27 -10.96
N PHE A 219 -28.36 -0.56 -10.45
CA PHE A 219 -27.51 -1.63 -10.96
C PHE A 219 -28.07 -3.03 -10.66
N MET A 220 -28.61 -3.24 -9.44
CA MET A 220 -29.18 -4.55 -9.07
C MET A 220 -30.56 -4.81 -9.69
N SER A 221 -31.39 -3.76 -9.85
CA SER A 221 -32.78 -3.91 -10.32
C SER A 221 -32.97 -3.64 -11.81
N GLY A 222 -31.99 -3.00 -12.48
CA GLY A 222 -32.11 -2.56 -13.87
C GLY A 222 -32.95 -1.28 -14.06
N TRP A 223 -33.53 -0.71 -13.00
CA TRP A 223 -34.38 0.49 -13.06
C TRP A 223 -33.86 1.60 -12.13
N PRO A 224 -33.69 2.85 -12.59
CA PRO A 224 -34.01 3.40 -13.91
C PRO A 224 -33.03 2.95 -15.03
N PRO A 225 -33.52 2.70 -16.26
CA PRO A 225 -32.73 2.05 -17.33
C PRO A 225 -31.51 2.89 -17.76
N ARG A 226 -31.60 4.22 -17.70
CA ARG A 226 -30.46 5.10 -18.01
C ARG A 226 -29.32 4.99 -16.99
N MET A 227 -29.65 4.77 -15.71
CA MET A 227 -28.65 4.61 -14.65
C MET A 227 -28.05 3.20 -14.70
N ALA A 228 -28.88 2.18 -14.89
CA ALA A 228 -28.45 0.80 -15.05
C ALA A 228 -27.48 0.65 -16.24
N ALA A 229 -27.85 1.15 -17.43
CA ALA A 229 -27.00 1.07 -18.61
C ALA A 229 -25.64 1.77 -18.43
N ARG A 230 -25.59 2.89 -17.69
CA ARG A 230 -24.32 3.57 -17.37
C ARG A 230 -23.46 2.77 -16.39
N ALA A 231 -24.09 2.13 -15.41
CA ALA A 231 -23.39 1.30 -14.44
C ALA A 231 -22.88 -0.01 -15.08
N GLU A 232 -23.67 -0.64 -15.95
CA GLU A 232 -23.26 -1.81 -16.76
C GLU A 232 -22.14 -1.45 -17.75
N ALA A 233 -22.23 -0.31 -18.42
CA ALA A 233 -21.16 0.16 -19.30
C ALA A 233 -19.84 0.41 -18.54
N ALA A 234 -19.90 0.75 -17.25
CA ALA A 234 -18.72 0.88 -16.41
C ALA A 234 -18.14 -0.48 -15.95
N LEU A 235 -18.93 -1.55 -16.01
CA LEU A 235 -18.63 -2.89 -15.51
C LEU A 235 -19.11 -3.98 -16.50
N PRO A 236 -18.63 -4.00 -17.75
CA PRO A 236 -19.02 -5.02 -18.73
C PRO A 236 -18.76 -6.43 -18.19
N GLY A 237 -19.76 -7.30 -18.34
CA GLY A 237 -19.70 -8.70 -17.96
C GLY A 237 -19.77 -8.98 -16.45
N PHE A 238 -19.95 -7.97 -15.59
CA PHE A 238 -20.10 -8.19 -14.16
C PHE A 238 -21.49 -8.74 -13.83
N VAL A 239 -21.54 -9.91 -13.17
CA VAL A 239 -22.80 -10.50 -12.69
C VAL A 239 -23.09 -10.00 -11.27
N ALA A 240 -24.14 -9.18 -11.16
CA ALA A 240 -24.60 -8.65 -9.89
C ALA A 240 -25.11 -9.77 -8.97
N HIS A 241 -24.62 -9.80 -7.73
CA HIS A 241 -25.10 -10.70 -6.69
C HIS A 241 -25.41 -9.90 -5.43
N VAL A 242 -26.60 -10.12 -4.85
CA VAL A 242 -27.00 -9.45 -3.60
C VAL A 242 -26.51 -10.26 -2.42
N SER A 243 -25.53 -9.73 -1.68
CA SER A 243 -25.18 -10.27 -0.37
C SER A 243 -26.08 -9.66 0.71
N VAL A 244 -26.86 -10.50 1.39
CA VAL A 244 -27.76 -10.07 2.48
C VAL A 244 -26.97 -9.41 3.62
N ILE A 245 -25.77 -9.92 3.90
CA ILE A 245 -24.89 -9.39 4.95
C ILE A 245 -24.43 -7.97 4.60
N GLU A 246 -23.97 -7.75 3.35
CA GLU A 246 -23.55 -6.42 2.89
C GLU A 246 -24.70 -5.42 2.93
N LEU A 247 -25.92 -5.86 2.56
CA LEU A 247 -27.12 -5.04 2.63
C LEU A 247 -27.44 -4.62 4.08
N ILE A 248 -27.39 -5.57 5.03
CA ILE A 248 -27.64 -5.28 6.45
C ILE A 248 -26.60 -4.27 6.98
N ILE A 249 -25.32 -4.46 6.68
CA ILE A 249 -24.25 -3.54 7.12
C ILE A 249 -24.49 -2.15 6.51
N GLY A 250 -24.83 -2.07 5.22
CA GLY A 250 -25.13 -0.80 4.56
C GLY A 250 -26.33 -0.07 5.17
N LEU A 251 -27.39 -0.81 5.53
CA LEU A 251 -28.56 -0.26 6.21
C LEU A 251 -28.22 0.23 7.63
N LEU A 252 -27.44 -0.54 8.40
CA LEU A 252 -26.98 -0.14 9.73
C LEU A 252 -26.11 1.12 9.67
N ALA A 253 -25.18 1.20 8.71
CA ALA A 253 -24.35 2.37 8.51
C ALA A 253 -25.21 3.62 8.17
N THR A 254 -26.19 3.45 7.28
CA THR A 254 -27.12 4.52 6.91
C THR A 254 -28.00 4.94 8.09
N GLY A 255 -28.48 4.00 8.90
CA GLY A 255 -29.21 4.26 10.13
C GLY A 255 -28.37 5.03 11.15
N ALA A 256 -27.11 4.65 11.35
CA ALA A 256 -26.17 5.37 12.21
C ALA A 256 -25.94 6.81 11.76
N TRP A 257 -25.86 7.05 10.44
CA TRP A 257 -25.79 8.40 9.89
C TRP A 257 -27.04 9.22 10.17
N VAL A 258 -28.24 8.65 9.96
CA VAL A 258 -29.50 9.33 10.27
C VAL A 258 -29.58 9.67 11.76
N LEU A 259 -29.21 8.75 12.65
CA LEU A 259 -29.13 9.00 14.09
C LEU A 259 -28.16 10.14 14.42
N LEU A 260 -27.01 10.21 13.75
CA LEU A 260 -26.02 11.27 13.92
C LEU A 260 -26.56 12.63 13.43
N VAL A 261 -27.29 12.66 12.31
CA VAL A 261 -27.98 13.86 11.80
C VAL A 261 -29.13 14.29 12.71
N VAL A 262 -29.88 13.36 13.31
CA VAL A 262 -30.93 13.64 14.29
C VAL A 262 -30.34 14.19 15.59
N TRP A 263 -29.26 13.58 16.09
CA TRP A 263 -28.49 14.05 17.24
C TRP A 263 -28.00 15.50 17.03
N ARG A 264 -27.58 15.82 15.81
CA ARG A 264 -27.15 17.14 15.38
C ARG A 264 -28.27 18.19 15.47
N VAL A 265 -29.53 17.82 15.24
CA VAL A 265 -30.69 18.73 15.30
C VAL A 265 -31.25 18.87 16.72
N SER A 266 -31.17 17.81 17.53
CA SER A 266 -31.84 17.74 18.84
C SER A 266 -31.07 18.37 20.01
N ARG A 267 -29.74 18.50 19.95
CA ARG A 267 -28.91 18.96 21.09
C ARG A 267 -28.74 20.49 21.17
N ARG A 268 -28.97 21.05 22.37
CA ARG A 268 -28.50 22.38 22.82
C ARG A 268 -27.78 22.20 24.18
N PRO A 269 -26.59 22.79 24.45
CA PRO A 269 -25.76 23.67 23.62
C PRO A 269 -24.98 22.93 22.52
N ARG A 270 -24.44 23.68 21.55
CA ARG A 270 -23.73 23.13 20.38
C ARG A 270 -22.28 22.79 20.76
N PRO A 271 -21.87 21.50 20.81
CA PRO A 271 -20.48 21.15 21.08
C PRO A 271 -19.57 21.60 19.92
N PHE A 272 -18.35 22.04 20.25
CA PHE A 272 -17.38 22.54 19.27
C PHE A 272 -16.88 21.44 18.30
N TRP A 273 -16.94 20.17 18.71
CA TRP A 273 -16.44 19.02 17.95
C TRP A 273 -17.43 18.46 16.92
N ARG A 274 -18.65 19.01 16.88
CA ARG A 274 -19.74 18.52 16.03
C ARG A 274 -19.41 18.46 14.52
N PRO A 275 -18.85 19.51 13.87
CA PRO A 275 -18.54 19.44 12.45
C PRO A 275 -17.51 18.36 12.12
N MET A 276 -16.60 18.05 13.04
CA MET A 276 -15.62 16.98 12.86
C MET A 276 -16.31 15.64 12.89
N ALA A 277 -17.22 15.41 13.85
CA ALA A 277 -18.00 14.17 13.93
C ALA A 277 -18.89 13.96 12.70
N LEU A 278 -19.47 15.02 12.14
CA LEU A 278 -20.26 14.94 10.91
C LEU A 278 -19.41 14.68 9.68
N SER A 279 -18.24 15.33 9.60
CA SER A 279 -17.34 15.13 8.46
C SER A 279 -16.72 13.74 8.48
N SER A 280 -16.22 13.30 9.63
CA SER A 280 -15.64 11.95 9.78
C SER A 280 -16.73 10.88 9.68
N GLY A 281 -17.88 11.07 10.32
CA GLY A 281 -19.01 10.15 10.24
C GLY A 281 -19.55 10.00 8.82
N GLY A 282 -19.64 11.09 8.06
CA GLY A 282 -20.12 11.07 6.68
C GLY A 282 -19.12 10.42 5.72
N MET A 283 -17.82 10.65 5.96
CA MET A 283 -16.75 9.96 5.25
C MET A 283 -16.78 8.46 5.54
N VAL A 284 -16.88 8.07 6.82
CA VAL A 284 -17.00 6.66 7.24
C VAL A 284 -18.23 6.00 6.64
N LEU A 285 -19.39 6.66 6.66
CA LEU A 285 -20.61 6.18 6.00
C LEU A 285 -20.37 5.91 4.52
N THR A 286 -19.89 6.92 3.79
CA THR A 286 -19.72 6.82 2.35
C THR A 286 -18.73 5.71 2.00
N TRP A 287 -17.63 5.63 2.76
CA TRP A 287 -16.64 4.58 2.59
C TRP A 287 -17.18 3.19 2.93
N LEU A 288 -17.94 3.04 4.03
CA LEU A 288 -18.56 1.76 4.40
C LEU A 288 -19.55 1.30 3.34
N LEU A 289 -20.38 2.19 2.80
CA LEU A 289 -21.30 1.85 1.70
C LEU A 289 -20.54 1.41 0.45
N LEU A 290 -19.43 2.07 0.11
CA LEU A 290 -18.60 1.66 -1.02
C LEU A 290 -17.89 0.33 -0.78
N MET A 291 -17.37 0.09 0.43
CA MET A 291 -16.66 -1.14 0.82
C MET A 291 -17.58 -2.30 1.19
N THR A 292 -18.89 -2.12 1.11
CA THR A 292 -19.88 -3.19 1.28
C THR A 292 -20.59 -3.39 -0.06
N LEU A 293 -21.54 -2.52 -0.37
CA LEU A 293 -22.42 -2.63 -1.54
C LEU A 293 -21.67 -2.63 -2.88
N TRP A 294 -20.57 -1.88 -2.98
CA TRP A 294 -19.80 -1.73 -4.23
C TRP A 294 -18.47 -2.48 -4.23
N LEU A 295 -18.14 -3.20 -3.15
CA LEU A 295 -16.87 -3.93 -3.06
C LEU A 295 -16.75 -5.00 -4.17
N PRO A 296 -17.78 -5.82 -4.45
CA PRO A 296 -17.69 -6.83 -5.50
C PRO A 296 -17.45 -6.22 -6.89
N ALA A 297 -18.18 -5.15 -7.23
CA ALA A 297 -18.01 -4.42 -8.47
C ALA A 297 -16.64 -3.74 -8.57
N GLY A 298 -16.18 -3.14 -7.46
CA GLY A 298 -14.85 -2.55 -7.36
C GLY A 298 -13.73 -3.59 -7.56
N ASN A 299 -13.91 -4.78 -6.98
CA ASN A 299 -13.02 -5.92 -7.17
C ASN A 299 -13.03 -6.36 -8.62
N TRP A 300 -14.18 -6.54 -9.27
CA TRP A 300 -14.23 -6.93 -10.70
C TRP A 300 -13.44 -5.97 -11.60
N ARG A 301 -13.60 -4.67 -11.39
CA ARG A 301 -12.93 -3.65 -12.23
C ARG A 301 -11.42 -3.57 -11.99
N LYS A 302 -10.94 -3.88 -10.78
CA LYS A 302 -9.53 -3.75 -10.39
C LYS A 302 -8.76 -5.07 -10.35
N SER A 303 -9.45 -6.19 -10.19
CA SER A 303 -8.87 -7.51 -10.03
C SER A 303 -8.37 -8.05 -11.36
N TYR A 304 -7.21 -8.69 -11.31
CA TYR A 304 -6.66 -9.45 -12.43
C TYR A 304 -6.93 -10.95 -12.25
N GLN A 305 -7.82 -11.35 -11.34
CA GLN A 305 -8.13 -12.76 -11.06
C GLN A 305 -8.51 -13.53 -12.33
N GLU A 306 -9.49 -13.06 -13.09
CA GLU A 306 -9.93 -13.71 -14.33
C GLU A 306 -8.83 -13.81 -15.39
N LEU A 307 -7.86 -12.89 -15.33
CA LEU A 307 -6.71 -12.87 -16.21
C LEU A 307 -5.68 -13.94 -15.80
N VAL A 308 -5.43 -14.07 -14.50
CA VAL A 308 -4.33 -14.83 -13.93
C VAL A 308 -4.72 -16.30 -13.67
N ILE A 309 -5.93 -16.56 -13.16
CA ILE A 309 -6.39 -17.93 -12.81
C ILE A 309 -6.24 -18.94 -13.96
N PRO A 310 -6.56 -18.61 -15.23
CA PRO A 310 -6.35 -19.54 -16.34
C PRO A 310 -4.89 -20.00 -16.51
N THR A 311 -3.92 -19.17 -16.11
CA THR A 311 -2.49 -19.50 -16.19
C THR A 311 -2.04 -20.48 -15.11
N ARG A 312 -2.85 -20.71 -14.06
CA ARG A 312 -2.55 -21.66 -12.97
C ARG A 312 -2.27 -23.08 -13.49
N ALA A 313 -3.04 -23.55 -14.47
CA ALA A 313 -2.85 -24.87 -15.05
C ALA A 313 -1.49 -24.99 -15.78
N LEU A 314 -1.03 -23.90 -16.41
CA LEU A 314 0.26 -23.85 -17.09
C LEU A 314 1.41 -24.03 -16.09
N PHE A 315 1.40 -23.26 -15.00
CA PHE A 315 2.42 -23.38 -13.94
C PHE A 315 2.34 -24.69 -13.16
N ALA A 316 1.14 -25.24 -12.95
CA ALA A 316 0.97 -26.53 -12.29
C ALA A 316 1.51 -27.70 -13.11
N SER A 317 1.35 -27.66 -14.44
CA SER A 317 1.86 -28.71 -15.34
C SER A 317 3.39 -28.78 -15.38
N GLN A 318 4.06 -27.64 -15.21
CA GLN A 318 5.51 -27.52 -15.30
C GLN A 318 6.02 -26.47 -14.30
N PRO A 319 6.21 -26.87 -13.04
CA PRO A 319 6.73 -25.97 -12.02
C PRO A 319 8.15 -25.54 -12.38
N GLY A 320 8.44 -24.26 -12.18
CA GLY A 320 9.75 -23.70 -12.48
C GLY A 320 9.81 -22.23 -12.12
N CYS A 321 11.01 -21.64 -12.21
CA CYS A 321 11.15 -20.21 -12.00
C CYS A 321 10.58 -19.38 -13.15
N VAL A 322 10.12 -18.19 -12.81
CA VAL A 322 9.52 -17.22 -13.73
C VAL A 322 10.36 -15.94 -13.72
N LEU A 323 10.91 -15.59 -14.88
CA LEU A 323 11.50 -14.28 -15.16
C LEU A 323 10.39 -13.28 -15.42
N HIS A 324 10.62 -12.00 -15.14
CA HIS A 324 9.65 -10.97 -15.47
C HIS A 324 10.28 -9.71 -16.09
N ALA A 325 9.53 -9.06 -16.98
CA ALA A 325 9.91 -7.80 -17.60
C ALA A 325 8.70 -6.86 -17.71
N GLY A 326 8.84 -5.62 -17.28
CA GLY A 326 7.78 -4.60 -17.35
C GLY A 326 6.62 -4.77 -16.36
N ALA A 327 6.45 -5.97 -15.75
CA ALA A 327 5.40 -6.23 -14.77
C ALA A 327 5.68 -5.56 -13.43
N ASP A 328 4.65 -4.93 -12.83
CA ASP A 328 4.73 -4.28 -11.53
C ASP A 328 4.67 -5.31 -10.37
N ALA A 329 5.14 -4.91 -9.18
CA ALA A 329 5.09 -5.73 -7.97
C ALA A 329 3.67 -6.24 -7.64
N GLY A 330 2.64 -5.43 -7.91
CA GLY A 330 1.24 -5.85 -7.76
C GLY A 330 0.86 -7.02 -8.67
N GLU A 331 1.31 -6.99 -9.92
CA GLU A 331 1.03 -8.03 -10.92
C GLU A 331 1.77 -9.33 -10.57
N LEU A 332 3.04 -9.22 -10.19
CA LEU A 332 3.84 -10.35 -9.72
C LEU A 332 3.19 -11.01 -8.50
N ALA A 333 2.71 -10.23 -7.53
CA ALA A 333 2.00 -10.77 -6.36
C ALA A 333 0.71 -11.50 -6.76
N LEU A 334 -0.03 -11.00 -7.75
CA LEU A 334 -1.25 -11.63 -8.25
C LEU A 334 -0.95 -12.98 -8.93
N PHE A 335 0.07 -13.05 -9.79
CA PHE A 335 0.51 -14.31 -10.41
C PHE A 335 1.06 -15.29 -9.37
N ALA A 336 1.78 -14.82 -8.36
CA ALA A 336 2.27 -15.68 -7.28
C ALA A 336 1.11 -16.28 -6.48
N TYR A 337 0.10 -15.47 -6.14
CA TYR A 337 -1.03 -15.89 -5.31
C TYR A 337 -2.05 -16.74 -6.07
N TYR A 338 -2.53 -16.29 -7.24
CA TYR A 338 -3.61 -16.97 -7.98
C TYR A 338 -3.12 -18.06 -8.93
N ALA A 339 -1.95 -17.87 -9.55
CA ALA A 339 -1.40 -18.84 -10.50
C ALA A 339 -0.35 -19.77 -9.88
N GLY A 340 0.13 -19.48 -8.67
CA GLY A 340 1.19 -20.25 -8.01
C GLY A 340 2.57 -20.03 -8.64
N ALA A 341 2.76 -18.95 -9.39
CA ALA A 341 4.01 -18.62 -10.05
C ALA A 341 5.13 -18.38 -9.02
N ARG A 342 6.30 -18.97 -9.25
CA ARG A 342 7.49 -18.76 -8.42
C ARG A 342 8.45 -17.84 -9.14
N PHE A 343 8.45 -16.57 -8.74
CA PHE A 343 9.39 -15.59 -9.27
C PHE A 343 10.73 -15.74 -8.57
N VAL A 344 11.81 -15.71 -9.35
CA VAL A 344 13.15 -15.60 -8.78
C VAL A 344 13.31 -14.14 -8.34
N ARG A 345 13.54 -13.94 -7.05
CA ARG A 345 13.99 -12.67 -6.51
C ARG A 345 15.46 -12.87 -6.18
N LEU A 346 16.36 -12.41 -7.03
CA LEU A 346 17.77 -12.38 -6.65
C LEU A 346 17.96 -11.29 -5.59
N PRO A 347 18.48 -11.61 -4.39
CA PRO A 347 19.52 -10.77 -3.84
C PRO A 347 20.71 -10.88 -4.80
N ASP A 348 21.40 -9.77 -5.08
CA ASP A 348 22.69 -9.80 -5.74
C ASP A 348 23.58 -10.85 -5.06
N LEU A 349 23.65 -12.04 -5.64
CA LEU A 349 24.71 -12.97 -5.35
C LEU A 349 25.94 -12.28 -5.92
N ARG A 350 26.69 -11.65 -5.02
CA ARG A 350 28.11 -11.41 -5.17
C ARG A 350 28.67 -12.51 -6.05
N GLN A 351 29.29 -12.07 -7.13
CA GLN A 351 30.55 -12.59 -7.63
C GLN A 351 31.32 -13.31 -6.52
N GLN A 352 30.96 -14.56 -6.32
CA GLN A 352 31.58 -15.52 -5.44
C GLN A 352 31.67 -16.72 -6.35
N ASP A 353 32.90 -17.01 -6.76
CA ASP A 353 33.26 -17.84 -7.91
C ASP A 353 32.82 -19.32 -7.81
N ASP A 354 31.94 -19.65 -6.85
CA ASP A 354 31.42 -20.99 -6.54
C ASP A 354 29.89 -21.01 -6.33
N ALA A 355 29.12 -20.09 -6.91
CA ALA A 355 27.65 -20.17 -6.90
C ALA A 355 27.15 -21.32 -7.82
N PRO A 356 26.11 -22.09 -7.42
CA PRO A 356 25.51 -23.09 -8.30
C PRO A 356 25.05 -22.44 -9.62
N PRO A 357 25.04 -23.18 -10.74
CA PRO A 357 24.75 -22.62 -12.06
C PRO A 357 23.43 -21.85 -12.04
N LYS A 358 23.44 -20.63 -12.59
CA LYS A 358 22.25 -19.75 -12.67
C LYS A 358 21.04 -20.57 -13.11
N PRO A 359 19.94 -20.59 -12.33
CA PRO A 359 18.78 -21.42 -12.69
C PRO A 359 18.22 -20.93 -14.03
N VAL A 360 18.23 -21.82 -15.02
CA VAL A 360 17.62 -21.56 -16.33
C VAL A 360 16.10 -21.56 -16.15
N CYS A 361 15.51 -20.38 -16.14
CA CYS A 361 14.08 -20.26 -15.95
C CYS A 361 13.29 -20.65 -17.20
N PRO A 362 12.30 -21.56 -17.06
CA PRO A 362 11.47 -22.00 -18.18
C PRO A 362 10.40 -20.97 -18.58
N TRP A 363 10.09 -20.00 -17.73
CA TRP A 363 8.99 -19.05 -17.94
C TRP A 363 9.48 -17.60 -17.97
N LEU A 364 8.87 -16.79 -18.83
CA LEU A 364 9.06 -15.34 -18.91
C LEU A 364 7.70 -14.63 -18.95
N LEU A 365 7.41 -13.83 -17.94
CA LEU A 365 6.24 -12.98 -17.83
C LEU A 365 6.58 -11.56 -18.31
N VAL A 366 5.76 -11.02 -19.20
CA VAL A 366 6.02 -9.71 -19.82
C VAL A 366 4.77 -8.84 -19.71
N ALA A 367 4.94 -7.59 -19.31
CA ALA A 367 3.88 -6.58 -19.34
C ALA A 367 4.30 -5.42 -20.24
N ASP A 368 3.44 -5.09 -21.22
CA ASP A 368 3.66 -4.00 -22.18
C ASP A 368 2.51 -2.99 -22.11
N ASP A 369 2.85 -1.72 -21.97
CA ASP A 369 1.91 -0.59 -21.99
C ASP A 369 1.71 0.00 -23.40
N THR A 370 2.42 -0.52 -24.40
CA THR A 370 2.32 0.00 -25.77
C THR A 370 1.15 -0.59 -26.56
N PRO A 371 0.47 0.25 -27.38
CA PRO A 371 -0.58 -0.22 -28.27
C PRO A 371 0.02 -1.12 -29.36
N GLY A 372 -0.30 -2.41 -29.33
CA GLY A 372 0.07 -3.37 -30.38
C GLY A 372 -0.18 -4.81 -29.94
N THR A 373 -0.62 -5.66 -30.87
CA THR A 373 -0.63 -7.12 -30.68
C THR A 373 0.04 -7.77 -31.89
N PRO A 374 0.97 -8.73 -31.71
CA PRO A 374 1.52 -9.25 -30.44
C PRO A 374 2.59 -8.34 -29.80
N ILE A 375 2.97 -8.62 -28.54
CA ILE A 375 4.08 -7.92 -27.84
C ILE A 375 5.37 -8.04 -28.66
N ASN A 376 6.03 -6.90 -28.92
CA ASN A 376 7.36 -6.85 -29.52
C ASN A 376 8.43 -7.03 -28.43
N LEU A 377 8.81 -8.29 -28.18
CA LEU A 377 9.72 -8.66 -27.10
C LEU A 377 11.09 -7.93 -27.18
N PRO A 378 11.75 -7.78 -28.35
CA PRO A 378 12.97 -6.98 -28.48
C PRO A 378 12.81 -5.52 -28.07
N ASP A 379 11.76 -4.85 -28.54
CA ASP A 379 11.53 -3.43 -28.24
C ASP A 379 11.20 -3.20 -26.76
N LEU A 380 10.40 -4.09 -26.16
CA LEU A 380 10.08 -4.04 -24.74
C LEU A 380 11.31 -4.22 -23.85
N LEU A 381 12.14 -5.23 -24.15
CA LEU A 381 13.36 -5.48 -23.37
C LEU A 381 14.40 -4.37 -23.56
N GLY A 382 14.39 -3.67 -24.69
CA GLY A 382 15.22 -2.47 -24.91
C GLY A 382 14.72 -1.22 -24.17
N ARG A 383 13.40 -1.08 -23.96
CA ARG A 383 12.79 0.04 -23.23
C ARG A 383 12.76 -0.14 -21.71
N ALA A 384 12.76 -1.38 -21.22
CA ALA A 384 12.73 -1.69 -19.79
C ALA A 384 14.02 -1.22 -19.10
N LYS A 385 14.01 0.01 -18.57
CA LYS A 385 15.19 0.70 -18.05
C LYS A 385 15.82 0.07 -16.79
N ASN A 386 15.19 -0.94 -16.19
CA ASN A 386 15.69 -1.71 -15.05
C ASN A 386 15.19 -3.15 -15.17
N PRO A 387 15.93 -4.04 -15.83
CA PRO A 387 15.49 -5.41 -15.93
C PRO A 387 15.85 -6.15 -14.65
N SER A 388 14.85 -6.50 -13.86
CA SER A 388 14.85 -7.63 -12.92
C SER A 388 14.91 -8.97 -13.66
N LEU A 389 15.76 -9.04 -14.69
CA LEU A 389 15.97 -10.18 -15.60
C LEU A 389 17.05 -11.13 -15.08
N ASP A 390 17.13 -11.33 -13.76
CA ASP A 390 18.14 -12.19 -13.13
C ASP A 390 19.60 -11.85 -13.51
N GLY A 391 19.89 -10.57 -13.79
CA GLY A 391 21.19 -10.11 -14.28
C GLY A 391 21.56 -10.62 -15.67
N ALA A 392 20.63 -11.25 -16.40
CA ALA A 392 20.78 -11.57 -17.81
C ALA A 392 20.57 -10.31 -18.65
N THR A 393 21.46 -10.09 -19.62
CA THR A 393 21.29 -8.98 -20.55
C THR A 393 20.05 -9.23 -21.44
N PRO A 394 19.33 -8.18 -21.88
CA PRO A 394 18.27 -8.31 -22.88
C PRO A 394 18.69 -9.15 -24.10
N ALA A 395 19.96 -9.07 -24.50
CA ALA A 395 20.55 -9.87 -25.57
C ALA A 395 20.61 -11.38 -25.26
N GLU A 396 20.96 -11.77 -24.03
CA GLU A 396 20.99 -13.19 -23.60
C GLU A 396 19.62 -13.83 -23.57
N ILE A 397 18.58 -13.06 -23.24
CA ILE A 397 17.20 -13.54 -23.24
C ILE A 397 16.68 -13.67 -24.67
N LEU A 398 16.95 -12.68 -25.52
CA LEU A 398 16.55 -12.73 -26.94
C LEU A 398 17.29 -13.81 -27.74
N ALA A 399 18.49 -14.21 -27.31
CA ALA A 399 19.23 -15.30 -27.93
C ALA A 399 18.58 -16.69 -27.74
N GLN A 400 17.58 -16.80 -26.86
CA GLN A 400 16.89 -18.04 -26.56
C GLN A 400 15.54 -18.10 -27.29
N PRO A 401 15.11 -19.28 -27.77
CA PRO A 401 13.80 -19.42 -28.39
C PRO A 401 12.68 -19.35 -27.33
N TRP A 402 11.78 -18.38 -27.48
CA TRP A 402 10.60 -18.20 -26.64
C TRP A 402 9.32 -18.49 -27.44
N GLN A 403 8.46 -19.33 -26.88
CA GLN A 403 7.12 -19.59 -27.41
C GLN A 403 6.09 -18.82 -26.58
N SER A 404 5.25 -18.00 -27.23
CA SER A 404 4.10 -17.38 -26.56
C SER A 404 3.04 -18.44 -26.30
N LEU A 405 2.64 -18.58 -25.03
CA LEU A 405 1.59 -19.53 -24.63
C LEU A 405 0.29 -18.82 -24.25
N TRP A 406 0.39 -17.59 -23.79
CA TRP A 406 -0.76 -16.81 -23.36
C TRP A 406 -0.47 -15.32 -23.51
N GLN A 407 -1.42 -14.59 -24.08
CA GLN A 407 -1.41 -13.13 -24.11
C GLN A 407 -2.83 -12.64 -23.92
N ARG A 408 -3.02 -11.72 -22.98
CA ARG A 408 -4.32 -11.09 -22.74
C ARG A 408 -4.13 -9.62 -22.40
N GLN A 409 -5.00 -8.80 -22.96
CA GLN A 409 -5.10 -7.41 -22.58
C GLN A 409 -5.95 -7.25 -21.33
N ARG A 410 -5.57 -6.29 -20.49
CA ARG A 410 -6.41 -5.85 -19.37
C ARG A 410 -7.75 -5.32 -19.91
N PRO A 411 -8.90 -5.83 -19.44
CA PRO A 411 -10.21 -5.39 -19.91
C PRO A 411 -10.56 -3.95 -19.49
N PHE A 412 -9.88 -3.42 -18.47
CA PHE A 412 -10.16 -2.13 -17.87
C PHE A 412 -8.91 -1.24 -17.83
N GLY A 413 -8.91 -0.11 -18.54
CA GLY A 413 -7.80 0.84 -18.52
C GLY A 413 -7.91 1.88 -19.63
N LYS A 414 -7.37 3.08 -19.42
CA LYS A 414 -7.26 4.09 -20.50
C LYS A 414 -6.09 3.77 -21.43
N THR A 415 -5.04 3.15 -20.91
CA THR A 415 -3.88 2.66 -21.66
C THR A 415 -4.05 1.16 -21.92
N PRO A 416 -3.67 0.68 -23.12
CA PRO A 416 -3.57 -0.75 -23.37
C PRO A 416 -2.47 -1.31 -22.47
N HIS A 417 -2.81 -2.25 -21.61
CA HIS A 417 -1.86 -2.95 -20.77
C HIS A 417 -1.97 -4.43 -21.10
N LEU A 418 -0.96 -4.97 -21.78
CA LEU A 418 -0.95 -6.32 -22.32
C LEU A 418 -0.01 -7.20 -21.52
N LEU A 419 -0.54 -8.29 -20.99
CA LEU A 419 0.22 -9.27 -20.24
C LEU A 419 0.45 -10.50 -21.13
N GLY A 420 1.70 -10.95 -21.19
CA GLY A 420 2.14 -12.08 -21.99
C GLY A 420 2.96 -13.08 -21.18
N LEU A 421 2.68 -14.36 -21.35
CA LEU A 421 3.43 -15.46 -20.77
C LEU A 421 4.11 -16.24 -21.88
N TYR A 422 5.43 -16.33 -21.77
CA TYR A 422 6.31 -17.02 -22.69
C TYR A 422 6.96 -18.21 -22.00
N ARG A 423 7.18 -19.27 -22.77
CA ARG A 423 7.93 -20.44 -22.35
C ARG A 423 9.19 -20.58 -23.18
N ARG A 424 10.26 -20.96 -22.51
CA ARG A 424 11.53 -21.30 -23.15
C ARG A 424 11.39 -22.62 -23.90
N VAL A 425 11.73 -22.64 -25.18
CA VAL A 425 11.79 -23.87 -25.96
C VAL A 425 13.13 -24.55 -25.65
N PRO A 426 13.16 -25.82 -25.22
CA PRO A 426 14.41 -26.55 -25.08
C PRO A 426 15.07 -26.65 -26.46
N VAL A 427 16.32 -26.18 -26.59
CA VAL A 427 17.11 -26.46 -27.77
C VAL A 427 17.53 -27.92 -27.66
N GLU A 428 16.98 -28.81 -28.48
CA GLU A 428 17.48 -30.18 -28.60
C GLU A 428 18.95 -30.10 -29.04
N THR A 429 19.87 -30.35 -28.12
CA THR A 429 21.25 -30.66 -28.51
C THR A 429 21.19 -31.97 -29.30
N PRO A 430 21.63 -32.00 -30.58
CA PRO A 430 21.72 -33.26 -31.30
C PRO A 430 22.63 -34.19 -30.49
N ALA A 431 22.14 -35.42 -30.25
CA ALA A 431 22.91 -36.46 -29.59
C ALA A 431 24.29 -36.52 -30.26
N ARG A 432 25.36 -36.35 -29.47
CA ARG A 432 26.71 -36.58 -29.98
C ARG A 432 26.76 -38.02 -30.52
N PRO A 433 27.20 -38.23 -31.77
CA PRO A 433 27.23 -39.54 -32.40
C PRO A 433 28.15 -40.52 -31.65
#